data_AF-A0A1B8AAQ5-F1
#
_entry.id   AF-A0A1B8AAQ5-F1
#
_cell.length_a   1.000
_cell.length_b   1.000
_cell.length_c   1.000
_cell.angle_alpha   90.00
_cell.angle_beta   90.00
_cell.angle_gamma   90.00
#
_symmetry.space_group_name_H-M   'P 1'
#
loop_
_entity.id
_entity.type
_entity.pdbx_description
1 polymer ?
#
loop_
_entity_poly.entity_id
_entity_poly.type
_entity_poly.pdbx_seq_one_letter_code
_entity_poly.pdbx_strand_id
1 'polypeptide(L)'
;MIKTGRRLPPKSNTNPRPSKRQKTTPIHPPHEPHHSSTSPSLTPVVNDTPSSPPPSPSKPAKSPKPSPPSFTEVDSLRKQAEPYRLAVAELPVHLLDSSWSRGSNRPLDHNHVAHLCRSFQNGGLARRAEQHYIQVSCSAAAVQKMINDLPDTDQSHVQDRRQHVLSFRNWADFIEERPELMAGQHRIEALKDYVKQTHSDSNDLWWICEFYDKDVTLLNYGSQYC
;
A
#
# COMPACT_ATOMS: atom_id res chain seq x y z
N MET A 1 4.59 -19.41 -64.15
CA MET A 1 3.27 -20.07 -64.28
C MET A 1 3.12 -20.91 -63.01
N ILE A 2 2.30 -20.58 -62.01
CA ILE A 2 0.83 -20.66 -61.94
C ILE A 2 0.30 -19.54 -60.99
N LYS A 3 -0.90 -19.03 -61.29
CA LYS A 3 -1.61 -17.91 -60.65
C LYS A 3 -2.47 -18.33 -59.43
N THR A 4 -2.88 -17.28 -58.69
CA THR A 4 -4.10 -17.10 -57.85
C THR A 4 -4.00 -17.47 -56.36
N GLY A 5 -4.54 -16.70 -55.42
CA GLY A 5 -5.38 -15.50 -55.53
C GLY A 5 -5.57 -14.78 -54.17
N ARG A 6 -5.87 -13.48 -54.24
CA ARG A 6 -6.25 -12.63 -53.11
C ARG A 6 -7.63 -13.01 -52.54
N ARG A 7 -7.80 -12.89 -51.22
CA ARG A 7 -9.07 -12.52 -50.57
C ARG A 7 -8.82 -11.68 -49.29
N LEU A 8 -9.13 -10.38 -49.39
CA LEU A 8 -9.84 -9.60 -48.36
C LEU A 8 -11.34 -9.66 -48.74
N PRO A 9 -12.38 -9.26 -47.96
CA PRO A 9 -12.47 -8.25 -46.86
C PRO A 9 -13.48 -8.73 -45.74
N PRO A 10 -14.22 -7.92 -44.91
CA PRO A 10 -14.39 -6.46 -44.88
C PRO A 10 -14.28 -5.71 -43.54
N LYS A 11 -14.15 -4.39 -43.70
CA LYS A 11 -14.32 -3.34 -42.70
C LYS A 11 -15.80 -2.96 -42.55
N SER A 12 -16.04 -2.26 -41.43
CA SER A 12 -17.11 -1.31 -41.09
C SER A 12 -18.50 -1.87 -40.80
N ASN A 13 -18.94 -1.71 -39.55
CA ASN A 13 -20.15 -0.95 -39.31
C ASN A 13 -20.11 -0.14 -38.00
N THR A 14 -20.88 0.93 -38.03
CA THR A 14 -20.83 2.15 -37.24
C THR A 14 -21.77 2.09 -36.02
N ASN A 15 -21.42 2.85 -34.95
CA ASN A 15 -22.17 3.38 -33.78
C ASN A 15 -23.71 3.21 -33.69
N PRO A 16 -24.37 3.26 -32.49
CA PRO A 16 -24.06 4.18 -31.38
C PRO A 16 -24.28 3.70 -29.92
N ARG A 17 -23.57 4.35 -28.98
CA ARG A 17 -23.98 4.62 -27.57
C ARG A 17 -24.85 5.90 -27.59
N PRO A 18 -25.90 6.15 -26.76
CA PRO A 18 -25.91 5.93 -25.31
C PRO A 18 -27.26 5.52 -24.66
N SER A 19 -27.19 5.02 -23.42
CA SER A 19 -28.31 5.16 -22.48
C SER A 19 -27.79 5.40 -21.07
N LYS A 20 -28.17 6.58 -20.56
CA LYS A 20 -27.99 7.07 -19.19
C LYS A 20 -28.89 6.25 -18.25
N ARG A 21 -28.40 5.84 -17.08
CA ARG A 21 -29.28 5.71 -15.90
C ARG A 21 -28.53 5.91 -14.58
N GLN A 22 -28.79 7.10 -14.05
CA GLN A 22 -29.04 7.49 -12.65
C GLN A 22 -27.96 7.24 -11.58
N LYS A 23 -27.38 8.39 -11.19
CA LYS A 23 -26.65 8.71 -9.97
C LYS A 23 -27.66 8.82 -8.82
N THR A 24 -27.45 8.08 -7.74
CA THR A 24 -28.20 8.26 -6.48
C THR A 24 -27.25 8.81 -5.42
N THR A 25 -27.46 10.07 -5.07
CA THR A 25 -26.83 10.76 -3.95
C THR A 25 -27.76 10.65 -2.74
N PRO A 26 -27.30 10.19 -1.56
CA PRO A 26 -28.04 10.38 -0.33
C PRO A 26 -27.81 11.81 0.20
N ILE A 27 -28.92 12.51 0.38
CA ILE A 27 -29.04 13.87 0.89
C ILE A 27 -28.81 13.88 2.40
N HIS A 28 -27.92 14.77 2.83
CA HIS A 28 -27.76 15.21 4.22
C HIS A 28 -28.94 16.13 4.60
N PRO A 29 -29.58 15.98 5.76
CA PRO A 29 -30.31 17.08 6.38
C PRO A 29 -29.35 17.91 7.26
N PRO A 30 -29.39 19.24 7.17
CA PRO A 30 -28.84 20.14 8.18
C PRO A 30 -29.89 20.37 9.27
N HIS A 31 -29.49 20.73 10.49
CA HIS A 31 -29.98 21.94 11.16
C HIS A 31 -29.34 22.04 12.56
N GLU A 32 -28.72 23.19 12.75
CA GLU A 32 -28.09 23.70 13.96
C GLU A 32 -29.13 24.55 14.76
N PRO A 33 -28.78 25.27 15.84
CA PRO A 33 -29.27 25.01 17.19
C PRO A 33 -30.21 26.12 17.72
N HIS A 34 -30.71 25.96 18.96
CA HIS A 34 -30.49 26.90 20.06
C HIS A 34 -31.67 27.11 21.06
N HIS A 35 -31.25 27.42 22.30
CA HIS A 35 -31.83 28.31 23.34
C HIS A 35 -32.85 27.78 24.37
N SER A 36 -32.29 27.68 25.58
CA SER A 36 -32.74 27.80 26.96
C SER A 36 -33.96 28.66 27.33
N SER A 37 -34.57 28.23 28.45
CA SER A 37 -35.20 29.00 29.54
C SER A 37 -36.58 29.63 29.32
N THR A 38 -37.54 29.33 30.21
CA THR A 38 -37.94 30.19 31.37
C THR A 38 -39.24 29.65 32.04
N SER A 39 -39.25 29.68 33.38
CA SER A 39 -40.35 29.39 34.34
C SER A 39 -41.53 30.42 34.25
N PRO A 40 -42.69 30.34 34.96
CA PRO A 40 -42.77 30.40 36.43
C PRO A 40 -44.03 29.85 37.20
N SER A 41 -43.83 29.76 38.53
CA SER A 41 -44.70 30.08 39.69
C SER A 41 -46.12 29.51 39.87
N LEU A 42 -46.44 29.08 41.10
CA LEU A 42 -47.22 29.87 42.09
C LEU A 42 -47.30 29.16 43.48
N THR A 43 -47.01 29.92 44.54
CA THR A 43 -47.22 29.61 45.98
C THR A 43 -48.68 29.86 46.40
N PRO A 44 -49.18 29.37 47.56
CA PRO A 44 -49.09 30.17 48.82
C PRO A 44 -48.98 29.30 50.12
N VAL A 45 -48.17 29.67 51.12
CA VAL A 45 -48.52 30.41 52.37
C VAL A 45 -48.84 29.49 53.59
N VAL A 46 -47.93 29.57 54.57
CA VAL A 46 -48.15 29.73 56.04
C VAL A 46 -48.21 28.51 56.99
N ASN A 47 -47.22 28.59 57.91
CA ASN A 47 -47.17 28.30 59.34
C ASN A 47 -46.71 26.95 59.93
N ASP A 48 -45.75 27.16 60.84
CA ASP A 48 -45.54 26.57 62.16
C ASP A 48 -44.94 25.16 62.27
N THR A 49 -43.61 25.16 62.49
CA THR A 49 -42.78 24.33 63.39
C THR A 49 -43.53 23.25 64.18
N PRO A 50 -43.13 21.95 64.14
CA PRO A 50 -42.01 21.50 64.97
C PRO A 50 -41.14 20.31 64.47
N SER A 51 -39.88 20.33 64.92
CA SER A 51 -38.91 19.24 65.15
C SER A 51 -39.05 17.87 64.47
N SER A 52 -38.00 17.43 63.74
CA SER A 52 -37.38 16.07 63.67
C SER A 52 -36.40 15.98 62.46
N PRO A 53 -35.57 14.92 62.24
CA PRO A 53 -34.51 14.29 63.05
C PRO A 53 -33.16 14.23 62.20
N PRO A 54 -32.11 13.42 62.50
CA PRO A 54 -30.69 13.67 62.12
C PRO A 54 -30.34 13.40 60.64
N PRO A 55 -29.16 13.87 60.14
CA PRO A 55 -28.81 13.80 58.72
C PRO A 55 -28.55 12.37 58.25
N SER A 56 -29.16 12.00 57.12
CA SER A 56 -28.90 10.75 56.41
C SER A 56 -27.57 10.81 55.63
N PRO A 57 -26.83 9.69 55.55
CA PRO A 57 -25.52 9.64 54.90
C PRO A 57 -25.63 9.77 53.38
N SER A 58 -24.79 10.65 52.81
CA SER A 58 -24.67 10.90 51.38
C SER A 58 -24.25 9.62 50.64
N LYS A 59 -25.02 9.24 49.60
CA LYS A 59 -24.67 8.13 48.70
C LYS A 59 -23.34 8.42 47.98
N PRO A 60 -22.43 7.44 47.84
CA PRO A 60 -21.19 7.62 47.10
C PRO A 60 -21.48 7.92 45.62
N ALA A 61 -20.79 8.93 45.10
CA ALA A 61 -20.85 9.32 43.70
C ALA A 61 -20.40 8.15 42.81
N LYS A 62 -21.26 7.75 41.88
CA LYS A 62 -21.02 6.71 40.89
C LYS A 62 -19.86 7.17 40.00
N SER A 63 -18.74 6.43 40.01
CA SER A 63 -17.59 6.70 39.14
C SER A 63 -18.05 6.77 37.67
N PRO A 64 -17.56 7.74 36.87
CA PRO A 64 -17.90 7.82 35.45
C PRO A 64 -17.50 6.53 34.74
N LYS A 65 -18.41 5.98 33.95
CA LYS A 65 -18.17 4.81 33.10
C LYS A 65 -17.02 5.13 32.12
N PRO A 66 -16.02 4.26 31.92
CA PRO A 66 -14.93 4.52 30.98
C PRO A 66 -15.51 4.75 29.59
N SER A 67 -15.03 5.80 28.92
CA SER A 67 -15.39 6.11 27.54
C SER A 67 -15.03 4.92 26.63
N PRO A 68 -15.84 4.63 25.59
CA PRO A 68 -15.53 3.57 24.63
C PRO A 68 -14.13 3.77 24.03
N PRO A 69 -13.41 2.69 23.70
CA PRO A 69 -12.11 2.80 23.04
C PRO A 69 -12.29 3.54 21.71
N SER A 70 -11.54 4.64 21.54
CA SER A 70 -11.50 5.37 20.29
C SER A 70 -10.75 4.56 19.24
N PHE A 71 -11.33 4.44 18.05
CA PHE A 71 -10.63 3.90 16.90
C PHE A 71 -9.39 4.77 16.60
N THR A 72 -8.23 4.14 16.45
CA THR A 72 -6.98 4.84 16.11
C THR A 72 -6.63 4.47 14.68
N GLU A 73 -6.66 5.45 13.79
CA GLU A 73 -6.12 5.28 12.44
C GLU A 73 -4.60 5.14 12.53
N VAL A 74 -4.07 4.10 11.88
CA VAL A 74 -2.63 3.85 11.78
C VAL A 74 -2.21 3.85 10.32
N ASP A 75 -1.01 4.33 10.07
CA ASP A 75 -0.40 4.29 8.74
C ASP A 75 -0.22 2.85 8.25
N SER A 76 -0.27 2.67 6.92
CA SER A 76 0.03 1.36 6.31
C SER A 76 1.43 0.88 6.68
N LEU A 77 1.64 -0.44 6.74
CA LEU A 77 2.96 -1.04 7.04
C LEU A 77 4.08 -0.49 6.16
N ARG A 78 3.78 -0.26 4.87
CA ARG A 78 4.73 0.33 3.93
C ARG A 78 5.14 1.74 4.33
N LYS A 79 4.19 2.58 4.75
CA LYS A 79 4.46 3.95 5.21
C LYS A 79 5.19 3.96 6.55
N GLN A 80 4.87 3.03 7.44
CA GLN A 80 5.64 2.83 8.68
C GLN A 80 7.08 2.40 8.40
N ALA A 81 7.32 1.66 7.31
CA ALA A 81 8.64 1.18 6.91
C ALA A 81 9.49 2.21 6.15
N GLU A 82 8.89 3.30 5.67
CA GLU A 82 9.55 4.34 4.89
C GLU A 82 10.85 4.88 5.52
N PRO A 83 10.96 5.13 6.85
CA PRO A 83 12.20 5.60 7.47
C PRO A 83 13.39 4.64 7.30
N TYR A 84 13.09 3.35 7.17
CA TYR A 84 14.06 2.26 7.05
C TYR A 84 14.36 1.86 5.60
N ARG A 85 13.68 2.49 4.63
CA ARG A 85 13.93 2.27 3.20
C ARG A 85 15.29 2.85 2.82
N LEU A 86 16.15 1.99 2.28
CA LEU A 86 17.48 2.34 1.81
C LEU A 86 17.43 3.03 0.45
N ALA A 87 16.65 2.48 -0.48
CA ALA A 87 16.53 2.97 -1.86
C ALA A 87 15.26 2.47 -2.55
N VAL A 88 14.91 3.12 -3.66
CA VAL A 88 13.96 2.58 -4.65
C VAL A 88 14.72 2.44 -5.96
N ALA A 89 14.76 1.26 -6.55
CA ALA A 89 15.53 1.05 -7.78
C ALA A 89 14.96 -0.02 -8.70
N GLU A 90 15.23 0.11 -10.00
CA GLU A 90 15.03 -0.96 -10.96
C GLU A 90 16.06 -2.06 -10.77
N LEU A 91 15.60 -3.30 -10.60
CA LEU A 91 16.46 -4.47 -10.46
C LEU A 91 16.03 -5.56 -11.46
N PRO A 92 16.99 -6.23 -12.14
CA PRO A 92 16.72 -7.43 -12.91
C PRO A 92 16.18 -8.54 -12.00
N VAL A 93 15.05 -9.15 -12.36
CA VAL A 93 14.36 -10.10 -11.47
C VAL A 93 15.13 -11.41 -11.28
N HIS A 94 16.06 -11.72 -12.19
CA HIS A 94 16.92 -12.91 -12.08
C HIS A 94 18.03 -12.74 -11.04
N LEU A 95 18.22 -11.54 -10.47
CA LEU A 95 19.15 -11.26 -9.37
C LEU A 95 18.48 -11.33 -8.00
N LEU A 96 17.15 -11.43 -7.94
CA LEU A 96 16.42 -11.63 -6.69
C LEU A 96 16.65 -13.04 -6.15
N ASP A 97 16.77 -13.17 -4.84
CA ASP A 97 16.65 -14.46 -4.15
C ASP A 97 15.20 -14.62 -3.67
N SER A 98 14.56 -15.72 -4.02
CA SER A 98 13.22 -16.07 -3.53
C SER A 98 13.21 -16.63 -2.11
N SER A 99 14.39 -17.03 -1.62
CA SER A 99 14.60 -17.59 -0.30
C SER A 99 14.78 -16.44 0.69
N TRP A 100 14.05 -16.50 1.79
CA TRP A 100 14.12 -15.48 2.82
C TRP A 100 14.90 -16.04 4.00
N SER A 101 16.00 -15.39 4.38
CA SER A 101 16.88 -15.88 5.46
C SER A 101 16.18 -15.96 6.82
N ARG A 102 15.16 -15.11 7.03
CA ARG A 102 14.40 -15.03 8.29
C ARG A 102 12.91 -14.88 8.01
N GLY A 103 12.33 -15.91 7.40
CA GLY A 103 10.89 -16.04 7.18
C GLY A 103 10.58 -16.96 6.01
N SER A 104 9.35 -16.88 5.51
CA SER A 104 8.97 -17.54 4.26
C SER A 104 8.04 -16.63 3.46
N ASN A 105 8.24 -16.58 2.16
CA ASN A 105 7.26 -15.96 1.26
C ASN A 105 5.93 -16.70 1.33
N ARG A 106 4.82 -15.97 1.15
CA ARG A 106 3.51 -16.61 0.97
C ARG A 106 3.60 -17.60 -0.20
N PRO A 107 2.94 -18.77 -0.11
CA PRO A 107 2.87 -19.71 -1.22
C PRO A 107 2.41 -19.03 -2.51
N LEU A 108 3.00 -19.43 -3.62
CA LEU A 108 2.56 -18.95 -4.92
C LEU A 108 1.14 -19.46 -5.19
N ASP A 109 0.25 -18.51 -5.51
CA ASP A 109 -1.08 -18.79 -6.00
C ASP A 109 -1.06 -18.65 -7.51
N HIS A 110 -1.08 -19.77 -8.22
CA HIS A 110 -1.02 -19.80 -9.67
C HIS A 110 -2.24 -19.15 -10.34
N ASN A 111 -3.42 -19.14 -9.69
CA ASN A 111 -4.58 -18.43 -10.21
C ASN A 111 -4.36 -16.92 -10.13
N HIS A 112 -3.78 -16.45 -9.03
CA HIS A 112 -3.41 -15.05 -8.88
C HIS A 112 -2.32 -14.63 -9.88
N VAL A 113 -1.30 -15.46 -10.08
CA VAL A 113 -0.25 -15.24 -11.09
C VAL A 113 -0.85 -15.16 -12.49
N ALA A 114 -1.72 -16.10 -12.87
CA ALA A 114 -2.39 -16.09 -14.17
C ALA A 114 -3.27 -14.85 -14.37
N HIS A 115 -3.97 -14.41 -13.31
CA HIS A 115 -4.75 -13.18 -13.32
C HIS A 115 -3.86 -11.94 -13.53
N LEU A 116 -2.73 -11.85 -12.82
CA LEU A 116 -1.76 -10.76 -13.00
C LEU A 116 -1.16 -10.76 -14.41
N CYS A 117 -0.77 -11.92 -14.93
CA CYS A 117 -0.23 -12.03 -16.29
C CYS A 117 -1.24 -11.56 -17.36
N ARG A 118 -2.51 -11.96 -17.23
CA ARG A 118 -3.60 -11.46 -18.09
C ARG A 118 -3.80 -9.95 -17.95
N SER A 119 -3.70 -9.42 -16.73
CA SER A 119 -3.76 -7.98 -16.49
C SER A 119 -2.63 -7.25 -17.24
N PHE A 120 -1.40 -7.79 -17.22
CA PHE A 120 -0.27 -7.21 -17.94
C PHE A 120 -0.51 -7.14 -19.45
N GLN A 121 -1.06 -8.21 -20.04
CA GLN A 121 -1.44 -8.26 -21.47
C GLN A 121 -2.48 -7.20 -21.85
N ASN A 122 -3.34 -6.81 -20.92
CA ASN A 122 -4.39 -5.81 -21.13
C ASN A 122 -3.94 -4.38 -20.78
N GLY A 123 -2.63 -4.12 -20.69
CA GLY A 123 -2.06 -2.81 -20.36
C GLY A 123 -1.89 -2.55 -18.86
N GLY A 124 -2.12 -3.55 -18.01
CA GLY A 124 -1.95 -3.48 -16.56
C GLY A 124 -0.50 -3.58 -16.06
N LEU A 125 0.49 -3.58 -16.96
CA LEU A 125 1.92 -3.61 -16.62
C LEU A 125 2.41 -2.24 -16.13
N ALA A 126 1.87 -1.76 -15.01
CA ALA A 126 2.19 -0.45 -14.45
C ALA A 126 3.35 -0.52 -13.45
N ARG A 127 4.58 -0.78 -13.92
CA ARG A 127 5.78 -0.93 -13.07
C ARG A 127 6.11 0.32 -12.24
N ARG A 128 5.81 1.51 -12.78
CA ARG A 128 6.06 2.83 -12.16
C ARG A 128 5.05 3.24 -11.10
N ALA A 129 3.96 2.49 -10.96
CA ALA A 129 2.97 2.78 -9.94
C ALA A 129 3.51 2.30 -8.59
N GLU A 130 3.63 3.19 -7.60
CA GLU A 130 4.28 2.88 -6.33
C GLU A 130 3.68 1.64 -5.67
N GLN A 131 2.36 1.48 -5.69
CA GLN A 131 1.64 0.31 -5.15
C GLN A 131 2.01 -1.03 -5.80
N HIS A 132 2.78 -1.00 -6.89
CA HIS A 132 3.28 -2.18 -7.58
C HIS A 132 4.76 -2.47 -7.29
N TYR A 133 5.46 -1.61 -6.54
CA TYR A 133 6.84 -1.89 -6.16
C TYR A 133 6.91 -3.15 -5.30
N ILE A 134 7.98 -3.91 -5.47
CA ILE A 134 8.23 -5.11 -4.68
C ILE A 134 9.16 -4.76 -3.51
N GLN A 135 9.06 -5.51 -2.41
CA GLN A 135 9.89 -5.26 -1.23
C GLN A 135 11.00 -6.29 -1.18
N VAL A 136 12.23 -5.81 -1.00
CA VAL A 136 13.43 -6.65 -0.94
C VAL A 136 14.30 -6.26 0.24
N SER A 137 15.00 -7.22 0.83
CA SER A 137 15.98 -6.99 1.88
C SER A 137 17.39 -7.32 1.41
N CYS A 138 18.37 -6.50 1.79
CA CYS A 138 19.80 -6.72 1.53
C CYS A 138 20.63 -5.91 2.53
N SER A 139 21.96 -6.04 2.52
CA SER A 139 22.80 -5.22 3.38
C SER A 139 22.78 -3.74 2.97
N ALA A 140 22.77 -2.84 3.94
CA ALA A 140 22.94 -1.40 3.70
C ALA A 140 24.24 -1.08 2.95
N ALA A 141 25.31 -1.83 3.22
CA ALA A 141 26.60 -1.69 2.56
C ALA A 141 26.52 -1.97 1.05
N ALA A 142 25.77 -3.00 0.64
CA ALA A 142 25.59 -3.32 -0.78
C ALA A 142 24.87 -2.19 -1.53
N VAL A 143 23.77 -1.67 -0.97
CA VAL A 143 23.02 -0.56 -1.56
C VAL A 143 23.89 0.70 -1.62
N GLN A 144 24.62 1.02 -0.55
CA GLN A 144 25.48 2.19 -0.52
C GLN A 144 26.60 2.11 -1.55
N LYS A 145 27.20 0.93 -1.75
CA LYS A 145 28.21 0.70 -2.79
C LYS A 145 27.64 0.99 -4.18
N MET A 146 26.47 0.43 -4.51
CA MET A 146 25.79 0.74 -5.78
C MET A 146 25.48 2.23 -5.95
N ILE A 147 25.01 2.88 -4.88
CA ILE A 147 24.68 4.31 -4.91
C ILE A 147 25.93 5.19 -5.13
N ASN A 148 27.08 4.78 -4.60
CA ASN A 148 28.35 5.51 -4.77
C ASN A 148 28.92 5.34 -6.19
N ASP A 149 28.63 4.21 -6.85
CA ASP A 149 29.11 3.90 -8.20
C ASP A 149 28.19 4.49 -9.30
N LEU A 150 27.05 5.10 -8.93
CA LEU A 150 26.19 5.78 -9.91
C LEU A 150 26.90 7.03 -10.46
N PRO A 151 26.87 7.26 -11.79
CA PRO A 151 27.49 8.42 -12.40
C PRO A 151 26.89 9.73 -11.86
N ASP A 152 27.78 10.69 -11.60
CA ASP A 152 27.61 11.93 -10.85
C ASP A 152 26.18 12.50 -10.88
N THR A 153 25.41 12.09 -9.89
CA THR A 153 24.19 12.77 -9.45
C THR A 153 24.61 13.50 -8.19
N ASP A 154 24.58 14.83 -8.17
CA ASP A 154 24.99 15.68 -7.05
C ASP A 154 24.86 14.98 -5.68
N GLN A 155 26.00 14.68 -5.04
CA GLN A 155 26.05 13.96 -3.76
C GLN A 155 25.39 14.73 -2.60
N SER A 156 24.96 15.97 -2.84
CA SER A 156 24.42 16.91 -1.85
C SER A 156 23.01 16.56 -1.35
N HIS A 157 22.30 15.60 -1.98
CA HIS A 157 20.91 15.28 -1.64
C HIS A 157 20.67 13.77 -1.43
N VAL A 158 21.28 13.19 -0.39
CA VAL A 158 21.02 11.80 0.05
C VAL A 158 19.52 11.56 0.36
N GLN A 159 18.83 12.59 0.88
CA GLN A 159 17.39 12.52 1.17
C GLN A 159 16.53 12.40 -0.11
N ASP A 160 16.95 13.07 -1.19
CA ASP A 160 16.23 13.09 -2.47
C ASP A 160 16.36 11.75 -3.22
N ARG A 161 17.48 11.05 -3.01
CA ARG A 161 17.73 9.72 -3.58
C ARG A 161 16.77 8.64 -3.06
N ARG A 162 16.17 8.81 -1.87
CA ARG A 162 15.14 7.88 -1.35
C ARG A 162 13.78 8.06 -2.00
N GLN A 163 13.59 9.15 -2.74
CA GLN A 163 12.35 9.48 -3.45
C GLN A 163 12.46 9.19 -4.96
N HIS A 164 13.69 9.18 -5.49
CA HIS A 164 13.97 8.88 -6.88
C HIS A 164 14.14 7.37 -7.14
N VAL A 165 13.67 6.93 -8.31
CA VAL A 165 13.90 5.55 -8.78
C VAL A 165 15.29 5.47 -9.42
N LEU A 166 16.20 4.76 -8.77
CA LEU A 166 17.56 4.51 -9.25
C LEU A 166 17.58 3.35 -10.28
N SER A 167 18.69 3.20 -10.99
CA SER A 167 18.93 2.07 -11.89
C SER A 167 19.99 1.16 -11.29
N PHE A 168 19.60 -0.04 -10.83
CA PHE A 168 20.51 -1.09 -10.34
C PHE A 168 20.60 -2.25 -11.34
N ARG A 169 20.56 -1.95 -12.65
CA ARG A 169 20.62 -2.97 -13.71
C ARG A 169 21.95 -3.72 -13.77
N ASN A 170 23.02 -3.06 -13.34
CA ASN A 170 24.38 -3.54 -13.24
C ASN A 170 24.72 -4.13 -11.86
N TRP A 171 23.73 -4.44 -11.02
CA TRP A 171 23.94 -4.93 -9.65
C TRP A 171 24.98 -6.06 -9.56
N ALA A 172 24.89 -7.06 -10.45
CA ALA A 172 25.77 -8.22 -10.47
C ALA A 172 27.24 -7.89 -10.79
N ASP A 173 27.52 -6.72 -11.36
CA ASP A 173 28.88 -6.30 -11.68
C ASP A 173 29.65 -5.81 -10.44
N PHE A 174 28.92 -5.39 -9.40
CA PHE A 174 29.50 -4.76 -8.20
C PHE A 174 29.23 -5.54 -6.91
N ILE A 175 28.11 -6.27 -6.87
CA ILE A 175 27.58 -6.87 -5.65
C ILE A 175 27.32 -8.37 -5.87
N GLU A 176 27.97 -9.19 -5.05
CA GLU A 176 27.74 -10.64 -5.02
C GLU A 176 26.46 -11.03 -4.26
N GLU A 177 26.08 -10.23 -3.25
CA GLU A 177 24.85 -10.42 -2.47
C GLU A 177 23.62 -10.25 -3.38
N ARG A 178 22.68 -11.20 -3.30
CA ARG A 178 21.40 -11.12 -4.01
C ARG A 178 20.32 -10.61 -3.06
N PRO A 179 19.56 -9.55 -3.41
CA PRO A 179 18.47 -9.08 -2.56
C PRO A 179 17.40 -10.15 -2.37
N GLU A 180 17.02 -10.39 -1.12
CA GLU A 180 16.00 -11.36 -0.73
C GLU A 180 14.60 -10.76 -0.95
N LEU A 181 13.75 -11.46 -1.69
CA LEU A 181 12.38 -11.04 -2.00
C LEU A 181 11.48 -11.20 -0.78
N MET A 182 11.02 -10.10 -0.20
CA MET A 182 10.12 -10.09 0.97
C MET A 182 8.65 -10.10 0.57
N ALA A 183 8.30 -9.40 -0.51
CA ALA A 183 6.94 -9.29 -1.01
C ALA A 183 6.92 -8.98 -2.50
N GLY A 184 5.94 -9.55 -3.21
CA GLY A 184 5.73 -9.30 -4.64
C GLY A 184 6.05 -10.49 -5.54
N GLN A 185 6.26 -11.67 -4.98
CA GLN A 185 6.54 -12.92 -5.69
C GLN A 185 5.55 -13.23 -6.81
N HIS A 186 4.24 -13.03 -6.59
CA HIS A 186 3.25 -13.28 -7.64
C HIS A 186 3.40 -12.33 -8.84
N ARG A 187 3.85 -11.09 -8.61
CA ARG A 187 4.12 -10.13 -9.71
C ARG A 187 5.37 -10.53 -10.49
N ILE A 188 6.40 -11.02 -9.82
CA ILE A 188 7.62 -11.49 -10.46
C ILE A 188 7.37 -12.73 -11.30
N GLU A 189 6.64 -13.71 -10.76
CA GLU A 189 6.25 -14.88 -11.54
C GLU A 189 5.33 -14.52 -12.71
N ALA A 190 4.36 -13.62 -12.49
CA ALA A 190 3.51 -13.14 -13.57
C ALA A 190 4.30 -12.39 -14.66
N LEU A 191 5.37 -11.67 -14.31
CA LEU A 191 6.25 -11.02 -15.28
C LEU A 191 7.03 -12.05 -16.10
N LYS A 192 7.57 -13.09 -15.46
CA LYS A 192 8.27 -14.18 -16.16
C LYS A 192 7.35 -14.87 -17.16
N ASP A 193 6.13 -15.20 -16.74
CA ASP A 193 5.11 -15.78 -17.60
C ASP A 193 4.71 -14.85 -18.75
N TYR A 194 4.55 -13.56 -18.45
CA TYR A 194 4.20 -12.55 -19.43
C TYR A 194 5.26 -12.44 -20.54
N VAL A 195 6.53 -12.25 -20.17
CA VAL A 195 7.65 -12.15 -21.13
C VAL A 195 7.77 -13.42 -21.98
N LYS A 196 7.59 -14.59 -21.36
CA LYS A 196 7.59 -15.88 -22.06
C LYS A 196 6.46 -15.97 -23.09
N GLN A 197 5.25 -15.51 -22.74
CA GLN A 197 4.07 -15.56 -23.61
C GLN A 197 4.09 -14.53 -24.74
N THR A 198 4.68 -13.35 -24.51
CA THR A 198 4.77 -12.28 -25.51
C THR A 198 6.02 -12.38 -26.39
N HIS A 199 6.92 -13.34 -26.11
CA HIS A 199 8.23 -13.43 -26.75
C HIS A 199 9.03 -12.12 -26.65
N SER A 200 8.88 -11.42 -25.52
CA SER A 200 9.62 -10.19 -25.24
C SER A 200 11.07 -10.48 -24.90
N ASP A 201 11.91 -9.44 -24.93
CA ASP A 201 13.32 -9.58 -24.59
C ASP A 201 13.49 -9.93 -23.09
N SER A 202 14.42 -10.81 -22.78
CA SER A 202 14.92 -11.03 -21.42
C SER A 202 15.35 -9.74 -20.70
N ASN A 203 15.79 -8.71 -21.43
CA ASN A 203 16.11 -7.38 -20.88
C ASN A 203 14.89 -6.68 -20.26
N ASP A 204 13.66 -7.10 -20.60
CA ASP A 204 12.41 -6.63 -19.98
C ASP A 204 12.12 -7.27 -18.62
N LEU A 205 12.90 -8.28 -18.20
CA LEU A 205 12.77 -8.97 -16.91
C LEU A 205 13.36 -8.17 -15.75
N TRP A 206 12.69 -7.07 -15.44
CA TRP A 206 13.03 -6.17 -14.35
C TRP A 206 11.79 -5.59 -13.68
N TRP A 207 11.98 -5.18 -12.43
CA TRP A 207 10.95 -4.55 -11.64
C TRP A 207 11.51 -3.47 -10.71
N ILE A 208 10.65 -2.57 -10.23
CA ILE A 208 11.04 -1.53 -9.25
C ILE A 208 10.90 -2.10 -7.85
N CYS A 209 12.00 -2.06 -7.10
CA CYS A 209 12.13 -2.64 -5.77
C CYS A 209 12.35 -1.55 -4.73
N GLU A 210 11.71 -1.69 -3.57
CA GLU A 210 12.02 -0.96 -2.34
C GLU A 210 13.02 -1.80 -1.55
N PHE A 211 14.22 -1.26 -1.37
CA PHE A 211 15.31 -1.91 -0.64
C PHE A 211 15.22 -1.56 0.83
N TYR A 212 15.22 -2.57 1.67
CA TYR A 212 15.27 -2.44 3.13
C TYR A 212 16.55 -3.09 3.66
N ASP A 213 17.08 -2.51 4.73
CA ASP A 213 18.24 -3.10 5.39
C ASP A 213 17.82 -4.40 6.07
N LYS A 214 18.45 -5.51 5.68
CA LYS A 214 18.19 -6.79 6.32
C LYS A 214 18.38 -6.68 7.83
N ASP A 215 19.41 -6.00 8.33
CA ASP A 215 19.70 -5.99 9.77
C ASP A 215 18.69 -5.19 10.60
N VAL A 216 18.05 -4.18 10.01
CA VAL A 216 17.02 -3.34 10.67
C VAL A 216 15.62 -3.92 10.52
N THR A 217 15.31 -4.50 9.35
CA THR A 217 14.00 -5.10 9.05
C THR A 217 13.64 -6.22 10.04
N LEU A 218 14.66 -6.85 10.60
CA LEU A 218 14.59 -7.97 11.54
C LEU A 218 14.16 -7.58 12.94
N LEU A 219 14.21 -6.29 13.31
CA LEU A 219 13.78 -5.81 14.62
C LEU A 219 12.31 -5.34 14.63
N ASN A 220 11.74 -4.99 13.47
CA ASN A 220 10.44 -4.31 13.42
C ASN A 220 9.31 -5.06 12.68
N TYR A 221 9.60 -5.98 11.74
CA TYR A 221 8.56 -6.51 10.82
C TYR A 221 8.34 -8.03 10.86
N GLY A 222 9.11 -8.76 11.68
CA GLY A 222 9.14 -10.23 11.68
C GLY A 222 7.84 -10.96 12.06
N SER A 223 6.77 -10.26 12.46
CA SER A 223 5.54 -10.91 12.92
C SER A 223 4.29 -10.69 12.06
N GLN A 224 4.34 -9.87 11.00
CA GLN A 224 3.12 -9.50 10.23
C GLN A 224 3.10 -9.95 8.76
N TYR A 225 4.18 -10.55 8.27
CA TYR A 225 4.26 -11.04 6.87
C TYR A 225 4.10 -12.57 6.73
N CYS A 226 3.89 -13.29 7.84
CA CYS A 226 3.46 -14.70 7.83
C CYS A 226 1.95 -14.79 7.52
#